data_AF-H8X6R6-F1
#
_entry.id   AF-H8X6R6-F1
#
_cell.length_a   1.000
_cell.length_b   1.000
_cell.length_c   1.000
_cell.angle_alpha   90.00
_cell.angle_beta   90.00
_cell.angle_gamma   90.00
#
_symmetry.space_group_name_H-M   'P 1'
#
loop_
_entity.id
_entity.type
_entity.pdbx_description
1 polymer ?
#
loop_
_entity_poly.entity_id
_entity_poly.type
_entity_poly.pdbx_seq_one_letter_code
_entity_poly.pdbx_strand_id
1 'polypeptide(L)'
;MMDSKKFYSQLSISTNKQKLQYIQDVASLVLGVVAGIITLESLKGFLFFFGGLSLTNAAFYVLCGQGNIHKFFQSPFQEIFVSGVVGNLPGYIMMWCLVYALVKSSS
;
A
#
# COMPACT_ATOMS: atom_id res chain seq x y z
N MET A 1 -6.90 20.33 36.26
CA MET A 1 -5.50 19.93 36.01
C MET A 1 -5.39 19.55 34.54
N MET A 2 -4.73 20.44 33.79
CA MET A 2 -4.13 20.34 32.45
C MET A 2 -4.73 19.33 31.44
N ASP A 3 -5.54 19.86 30.51
CA ASP A 3 -5.66 19.34 29.15
C ASP A 3 -4.28 19.27 28.51
N SER A 4 -3.68 18.08 28.54
CA SER A 4 -2.47 17.74 27.81
C SER A 4 -2.77 17.76 26.31
N LYS A 5 -2.86 18.96 25.73
CA LYS A 5 -2.91 19.20 24.28
C LYS A 5 -1.64 18.58 23.68
N LYS A 6 -1.79 17.36 23.16
CA LYS A 6 -0.71 16.62 22.51
C LYS A 6 -0.23 17.48 21.34
N PHE A 7 0.95 18.07 21.48
CA PHE A 7 1.65 18.70 20.37
C PHE A 7 2.06 17.59 19.40
N TYR A 8 1.16 17.27 18.48
CA TYR A 8 1.51 16.47 17.32
C TYR A 8 2.44 17.30 16.46
N SER A 9 3.73 17.01 16.52
CA SER A 9 4.67 17.55 15.54
C SER A 9 4.24 17.04 14.17
N GLN A 10 3.84 17.96 13.29
CA GLN A 10 3.48 17.66 11.90
C GLN A 10 4.61 16.92 11.18
N LEU A 11 5.86 17.15 11.62
CA LEU A 11 7.04 16.43 11.16
C LEU A 11 6.96 14.92 11.45
N SER A 12 6.61 14.54 12.68
CA SER A 12 6.52 13.13 13.07
C SER A 12 5.39 12.41 12.32
N ILE A 13 4.27 13.08 12.09
CA ILE A 13 3.17 12.54 11.29
C ILE A 13 3.60 12.36 9.83
N SER A 14 4.26 13.37 9.25
CA SER A 14 4.76 13.33 7.87
C SER A 14 5.80 12.21 7.66
N THR A 15 6.77 12.07 8.56
CA THR A 15 7.77 10.99 8.50
C THR A 15 7.14 9.60 8.57
N ASN A 16 6.10 9.42 9.40
CA ASN A 16 5.38 8.14 9.49
C ASN A 16 4.58 7.86 8.21
N LYS A 17 3.93 8.88 7.63
CA LYS A 17 3.26 8.76 6.32
C LYS A 17 4.23 8.36 5.22
N GLN A 18 5.44 8.95 5.20
CA GLN A 18 6.46 8.61 4.20
C GLN A 18 6.94 7.16 4.30
N LYS A 19 7.15 6.64 5.52
CA LYS A 19 7.53 5.23 5.74
C LYS A 19 6.43 4.27 5.28
N LEU A 20 5.18 4.59 5.58
CA LEU A 20 4.03 3.81 5.12
C LEU A 20 3.95 3.78 3.60
N GLN A 21 4.09 4.95 2.95
CA GLN A 21 4.06 5.05 1.50
C GLN A 21 5.16 4.20 0.84
N TYR A 22 6.38 4.23 1.38
CA TYR A 22 7.49 3.43 0.88
C TYR A 22 7.18 1.92 0.91
N ILE A 23 6.55 1.43 1.99
CA ILE A 23 6.22 0.01 2.12
C ILE A 23 5.10 -0.38 1.15
N GLN A 24 4.10 0.48 0.96
CA GLN A 24 3.04 0.25 -0.01
C GLN A 24 3.56 0.27 -1.45
N ASP A 25 4.51 1.15 -1.78
CA ASP A 25 5.16 1.23 -3.10
C ASP A 25 5.91 -0.09 -3.41
N VAL A 26 6.77 -0.54 -2.50
CA VAL A 26 7.49 -1.82 -2.64
C VAL A 26 6.53 -3.00 -2.74
N ALA A 27 5.48 -3.04 -1.91
CA ALA A 27 4.47 -4.10 -1.97
C ALA A 27 3.72 -4.10 -3.31
N SER A 28 3.39 -2.92 -3.85
CA SER A 28 2.71 -2.81 -5.15
C SER A 28 3.56 -3.31 -6.30
N LEU A 29 4.87 -3.03 -6.28
CA LEU A 29 5.83 -3.54 -7.26
C LEU A 29 5.90 -5.07 -7.21
N VAL A 30 6.05 -5.65 -6.01
CA VAL A 30 6.12 -7.10 -5.82
C VAL A 30 4.83 -7.79 -6.25
N LEU A 31 3.67 -7.24 -5.90
CA LEU A 31 2.37 -7.76 -6.37
C LEU A 31 2.26 -7.70 -7.90
N GLY A 32 2.81 -6.67 -8.54
CA GLY A 32 2.88 -6.54 -10.00
C GLY A 32 3.73 -7.63 -10.64
N VAL A 33 4.89 -7.93 -10.06
CA VAL A 33 5.74 -9.04 -10.50
C VAL A 33 5.00 -10.38 -10.40
N VAL A 34 4.35 -10.66 -9.26
CA VAL A 34 3.61 -11.91 -9.06
C VAL A 34 2.44 -12.04 -10.05
N ALA A 35 1.70 -10.96 -10.29
CA ALA A 35 0.61 -10.93 -11.27
C ALA A 35 1.10 -11.16 -12.71
N GLY A 36 2.26 -10.60 -13.05
CA GLY A 36 2.92 -10.81 -14.35
C GLY A 36 3.38 -12.25 -14.56
N ILE A 37 4.00 -12.87 -13.55
CA ILE A 37 4.46 -14.28 -13.63
C ILE A 37 3.29 -15.24 -13.85
N ILE A 38 2.20 -15.06 -13.09
CA ILE A 38 1.01 -15.92 -13.19
C ILE A 38 0.26 -15.69 -14.52
N THR A 39 0.67 -14.71 -15.35
CA THR A 39 0.04 -14.42 -16.66
C THR A 39 -1.48 -14.18 -16.49
N LEU A 40 -1.87 -13.51 -15.40
CA LEU A 40 -3.27 -13.17 -15.18
C LEU A 40 -3.72 -12.14 -16.21
N GLU A 41 -4.79 -12.43 -16.94
CA GLU A 41 -5.40 -11.45 -17.84
C GLU A 41 -6.41 -10.55 -17.11
N SER A 42 -6.31 -9.25 -17.42
CA SER A 42 -7.35 -8.23 -17.25
C SER A 42 -7.99 -8.15 -15.85
N LEU A 43 -9.24 -8.57 -15.66
CA LEU A 43 -9.96 -8.39 -14.38
C LEU A 43 -9.29 -9.11 -13.20
N LYS A 44 -8.67 -10.26 -13.43
CA LYS A 44 -8.12 -11.08 -12.33
C LYS A 44 -6.88 -10.42 -11.72
N GLY A 45 -6.05 -9.75 -12.52
CA GLY A 45 -4.91 -8.99 -12.02
C GLY A 45 -5.35 -7.77 -11.21
N PHE A 46 -6.44 -7.09 -11.61
CA PHE A 46 -6.97 -5.96 -10.85
C PHE A 46 -7.55 -6.39 -9.50
N LEU A 47 -8.25 -7.53 -9.46
CA LEU A 47 -8.78 -8.12 -8.23
C LEU A 47 -7.65 -8.56 -7.29
N PHE A 48 -6.56 -9.11 -7.85
CA PHE A 48 -5.36 -9.48 -7.11
C PHE A 48 -4.65 -8.26 -6.51
N PHE A 49 -4.59 -7.15 -7.25
CA PHE A 49 -4.07 -5.89 -6.72
C PHE A 49 -4.90 -5.37 -5.55
N PHE A 50 -6.22 -5.25 -5.70
CA PHE A 50 -7.09 -4.79 -4.62
C PHE A 50 -7.02 -5.69 -3.38
N GLY A 51 -7.02 -7.01 -3.58
CA GLY A 51 -6.87 -7.99 -2.50
C GLY A 51 -5.51 -7.89 -1.80
N GLY A 52 -4.41 -7.88 -2.58
CA GLY A 52 -3.05 -7.83 -2.05
C GLY A 52 -2.70 -6.50 -1.36
N LEU A 53 -3.20 -5.37 -1.89
CA LEU A 53 -3.00 -4.08 -1.25
C LEU A 53 -3.86 -3.93 0.00
N SER A 54 -5.10 -4.44 -0.02
CA SER A 54 -5.95 -4.49 1.19
C SER A 54 -5.31 -5.37 2.28
N LEU A 55 -4.73 -6.51 1.90
CA LEU A 55 -3.99 -7.38 2.81
C LEU A 55 -2.72 -6.71 3.35
N THR A 56 -1.95 -6.02 2.50
CA THR A 56 -0.77 -5.26 2.93
C THR A 56 -1.15 -4.17 3.93
N ASN A 57 -2.23 -3.44 3.66
CA ASN A 57 -2.77 -2.47 4.59
C ASN A 57 -3.21 -3.12 5.90
N ALA A 58 -3.95 -4.23 5.85
CA ALA A 58 -4.37 -5.00 7.03
C ALA A 58 -3.17 -5.51 7.85
N ALA A 59 -2.14 -6.05 7.19
CA ALA A 59 -0.90 -6.47 7.83
C ALA A 59 -0.20 -5.28 8.50
N PHE A 60 -0.19 -4.11 7.84
CA PHE A 60 0.35 -2.88 8.44
C PHE A 60 -0.45 -2.44 9.67
N TYR A 61 -1.78 -2.53 9.61
CA TYR A 61 -2.66 -2.23 10.75
C TYR A 61 -2.41 -3.16 11.94
N VAL A 62 -2.18 -4.46 11.69
CA VAL A 62 -1.93 -5.45 12.74
C VAL A 62 -0.52 -5.30 13.31
N LEU A 63 0.49 -5.11 12.47
CA LEU A 63 1.91 -5.04 12.88
C LEU A 63 2.28 -3.70 13.53
N CYS A 64 1.85 -2.57 12.96
CA CYS A 64 2.17 -1.24 13.50
C CYS A 64 1.11 -0.71 14.46
N GLY A 65 -0.13 -1.22 14.42
CA GLY A 65 -1.24 -0.66 15.17
C GLY A 65 -1.16 -0.89 16.68
N GLN A 66 -0.52 -1.97 17.14
CA GLN A 66 -0.28 -2.36 18.55
C GLN A 66 -1.31 -1.80 19.56
N GLY A 67 -2.61 -1.88 19.23
CA GLY A 67 -3.74 -1.43 20.06
C GLY A 67 -3.98 0.08 20.26
N ASN A 68 -3.26 1.02 19.63
CA ASN A 68 -3.43 2.47 19.93
C ASN A 68 -3.46 3.38 18.68
N ILE A 69 -4.49 3.20 17.86
CA ILE A 69 -4.65 3.89 16.57
C ILE A 69 -5.36 5.26 16.72
N HIS A 70 -6.18 5.45 17.75
CA HIS A 70 -6.91 6.70 18.01
C HIS A 70 -6.00 7.88 18.42
N LYS A 71 -4.71 7.62 18.62
CA LYS A 71 -3.71 8.61 19.04
C LYS A 71 -2.78 9.04 17.91
N PHE A 72 -2.87 8.49 16.70
CA PHE A 72 -1.93 8.85 15.62
C PHE A 72 -2.59 9.20 14.28
N PHE A 73 -3.83 8.77 14.02
CA PHE A 73 -4.53 9.10 12.78
C PHE A 73 -6.00 9.42 13.05
N GLN A 74 -6.45 10.60 12.59
CA GLN A 74 -7.82 11.08 12.78
C GLN A 74 -8.81 10.40 11.80
N SER A 75 -8.32 9.91 10.65
CA SER A 75 -9.09 9.19 9.62
C SER A 75 -8.22 8.19 8.83
N PRO A 76 -7.71 7.10 9.45
CA PRO A 76 -6.70 6.23 8.84
C PRO A 76 -7.20 5.52 7.57
N PHE A 77 -8.45 5.04 7.55
CA PHE A 77 -8.95 4.24 6.44
C PHE A 77 -9.05 5.01 5.12
N GLN A 78 -9.44 6.30 5.13
CA GLN A 78 -9.66 7.03 3.89
C GLN A 78 -8.35 7.61 3.32
N GLU A 79 -7.48 8.18 4.16
CA GLU A 79 -6.18 8.66 3.69
C GLU A 79 -5.28 7.49 3.26
N ILE A 80 -5.13 6.45 4.08
CA ILE A 80 -4.18 5.36 3.81
C ILE A 80 -4.64 4.50 2.62
N PHE A 81 -5.95 4.24 2.53
CA PHE A 81 -6.48 3.42 1.45
C PHE A 81 -6.61 4.21 0.16
N VAL A 82 -7.19 5.41 0.15
CA VAL A 82 -7.40 6.14 -1.12
C VAL A 82 -6.11 6.74 -1.66
N SER A 83 -5.28 7.40 -0.83
CA SER A 83 -4.03 8.00 -1.33
C SER A 83 -2.96 6.95 -1.64
N GLY A 84 -2.89 5.88 -0.83
CA GLY A 84 -1.96 4.77 -1.03
C GLY A 84 -2.34 3.89 -2.22
N VAL A 85 -3.61 3.49 -2.38
CA VAL A 85 -4.04 2.63 -3.50
C VAL A 85 -3.87 3.36 -4.83
N VAL A 86 -4.34 4.60 -4.93
CA VAL A 86 -4.31 5.35 -6.19
C VAL A 86 -2.87 5.75 -6.55
N GLY A 87 -2.05 6.10 -5.56
CA GLY A 87 -0.64 6.45 -5.79
C GLY A 87 0.22 5.28 -6.25
N ASN A 88 -0.05 4.06 -5.77
CA ASN A 88 0.76 2.88 -6.07
C ASN A 88 0.23 2.04 -7.25
N LEU A 89 -0.99 2.33 -7.73
CA LEU A 89 -1.60 1.69 -8.91
C LEU A 89 -0.72 1.76 -10.19
N PRO A 90 -0.16 2.92 -10.61
CA PRO A 90 0.64 2.98 -11.83
C PRO A 90 1.93 2.15 -11.74
N GLY A 91 2.58 2.13 -10.57
CA GLY A 91 3.77 1.30 -10.33
C GLY A 91 3.48 -0.20 -10.46
N TYR A 92 2.35 -0.63 -9.90
CA TYR A 92 1.86 -1.99 -10.06
C TYR A 92 1.59 -2.35 -11.53
N ILE A 93 0.83 -1.53 -12.26
CA ILE A 93 0.45 -1.80 -13.66
C ILE A 93 1.71 -1.87 -14.55
N MET A 94 2.66 -0.96 -14.34
CA MET A 94 3.92 -0.95 -15.09
C MET A 94 4.68 -2.27 -14.91
N MET A 95 4.85 -2.72 -13.66
CA MET A 95 5.61 -3.93 -13.38
C MET A 95 4.89 -5.19 -13.85
N TRP A 96 3.55 -5.22 -13.73
CA TRP A 96 2.71 -6.29 -14.26
C TRP A 96 2.87 -6.44 -15.77
N CYS A 97 2.73 -5.36 -16.54
CA CYS A 97 2.89 -5.39 -18.00
C CYS A 97 4.31 -5.80 -18.42
N LEU A 98 5.34 -5.30 -17.73
CA LEU A 98 6.74 -5.61 -18.03
C LEU A 98 7.01 -7.10 -17.87
N VAL A 99 6.67 -7.67 -16.70
CA VAL A 99 6.92 -9.08 -16.41
C VAL A 99 6.07 -9.99 -17.29
N TYR A 100 4.82 -9.62 -17.56
CA TYR A 100 3.96 -10.34 -18.49
C TYR A 100 4.57 -10.42 -19.89
N ALA A 101 5.05 -9.29 -20.43
CA ALA A 101 5.70 -9.25 -21.74
C ALA A 101 6.97 -10.11 -21.77
N LEU A 102 7.76 -10.08 -20.69
CA LEU A 102 8.98 -10.86 -20.56
C LEU A 102 8.70 -12.37 -20.60
N VAL A 103 7.75 -12.85 -19.78
CA VAL A 103 7.35 -14.26 -19.73
C VAL A 103 6.77 -14.72 -21.08
N LYS A 104 5.96 -13.87 -21.72
CA LYS A 104 5.38 -14.18 -23.03
C LYS A 104 6.42 -14.21 -24.15
N SER A 105 7.47 -13.41 -24.07
CA SER A 105 8.55 -13.38 -25.07
C SER A 105 9.50 -14.58 -25.00
N SER A 106 9.55 -15.28 -23.86
CA SER A 106 10.43 -16.44 -23.67
C SER A 106 9.78 -17.78 -24.00
N SER A 107 8.54 -17.80 -24.49
CA SER A 107 7.80 -18.99 -24.92
C SER A 107 7.53 -18.98 -26.41
#